data_AF-A0A8H7PF57-F1
#
_entry.id   AF-A0A8H7PF57-F1
#
_cell.length_a   1.000
_cell.length_b   1.000
_cell.length_c   1.000
_cell.angle_alpha   90.00
_cell.angle_beta   90.00
_cell.angle_gamma   90.00
#
_symmetry.space_group_name_H-M   'P 1'
#
loop_
_entity.id
_entity.type
_entity.pdbx_description
1 polymer ?
#
loop_
_entity_poly.entity_id
_entity_poly.type
_entity_poly.pdbx_seq_one_letter_code
_entity_poly.pdbx_strand_id
1 'polypeptide(L)'
;MTETKDEANSSAQPQNSPATRQKYEEAKQELQALLSRKKQVDNNLANLEHSIYLFEGSYLEDTQQNGNIIRGFDGYLTNRPDKKKQKFTEFDRLFSLSSSTYQKVRHMDWDNK
;
A
#
# COMPACT_ATOMS: atom_id res chain seq x y z
N MET A 1 -59.55 28.05 47.37
CA MET A 1 -59.59 27.21 46.15
C MET A 1 -58.21 27.27 45.55
N THR A 2 -57.51 26.15 45.61
CA THR A 2 -56.08 25.99 45.29
C THR A 2 -55.83 26.08 43.79
N GLU A 3 -54.76 26.80 43.44
CA GLU A 3 -54.04 26.72 42.15
C GLU A 3 -53.62 25.29 41.84
N THR A 4 -53.72 24.88 40.57
CA THR A 4 -52.67 24.08 39.90
C THR A 4 -52.61 24.45 38.42
N LYS A 5 -51.37 24.60 37.97
CA LYS A 5 -50.90 25.06 36.67
C LYS A 5 -49.98 23.95 36.19
N ASP A 6 -50.30 23.26 35.11
CA ASP A 6 -49.40 22.26 34.51
C ASP A 6 -49.43 22.39 32.98
N GLU A 7 -48.59 23.29 32.47
CA GLU A 7 -48.13 23.27 31.07
C GLU A 7 -46.84 22.45 31.00
N ALA A 8 -46.94 21.25 30.43
CA ALA A 8 -45.80 20.38 30.16
C ALA A 8 -45.01 20.87 28.94
N ASN A 9 -43.98 21.68 29.19
CA ASN A 9 -42.96 22.01 28.20
C ASN A 9 -41.94 20.86 28.09
N SER A 10 -42.08 20.00 27.09
CA SER A 10 -41.09 18.96 26.76
C SER A 10 -39.99 19.56 25.87
N SER A 11 -38.99 20.18 26.49
CA SER A 11 -37.73 20.49 25.82
C SER A 11 -36.83 19.25 25.84
N ALA A 12 -36.83 18.50 24.74
CA ALA A 12 -35.90 17.40 24.51
C ALA A 12 -34.46 17.95 24.39
N GLN A 13 -33.74 17.99 25.52
CA GLN A 13 -32.29 18.20 25.51
C GLN A 13 -31.60 16.98 24.86
N PRO A 14 -30.52 17.19 24.08
CA PRO A 14 -29.70 16.10 23.57
C PRO A 14 -29.09 15.36 24.76
N GLN A 15 -29.54 14.11 24.98
CA GLN A 15 -29.12 13.25 26.07
C GLN A 15 -27.63 12.92 25.92
N ASN A 16 -26.79 13.73 26.56
CA ASN A 16 -25.34 13.54 26.66
C ASN A 16 -25.06 12.49 27.75
N SER A 17 -25.53 11.26 27.53
CA SER A 17 -25.39 10.18 28.50
C SER A 17 -23.93 9.68 28.55
N PRO A 18 -23.39 9.37 29.74
CA PRO A 18 -21.99 8.98 29.91
C PRO A 18 -21.57 7.78 29.05
N ALA A 19 -22.51 6.86 28.78
CA ALA A 19 -22.31 5.73 27.86
C ALA A 19 -22.04 6.17 26.40
N THR A 20 -22.64 7.28 25.95
CA THR A 20 -22.42 7.84 24.60
C THR A 20 -21.03 8.48 24.49
N ARG A 21 -20.57 9.13 25.55
CA ARG A 21 -19.22 9.72 25.62
C ARG A 21 -18.12 8.66 25.69
N GLN A 22 -18.35 7.56 26.41
CA GLN A 22 -17.43 6.42 26.45
C GLN A 22 -17.26 5.77 25.08
N LYS A 23 -18.37 5.46 24.39
CA LYS A 23 -18.34 4.93 23.02
C LYS A 23 -17.61 5.85 22.04
N TYR A 24 -17.76 7.16 22.19
CA TYR A 24 -17.04 8.12 21.35
C TYR A 24 -15.51 8.08 21.60
N GLU A 25 -15.08 8.03 22.86
CA GLU A 25 -13.65 7.94 23.18
C GLU A 25 -13.05 6.59 22.73
N GLU A 26 -13.79 5.49 22.87
CA GLU A 26 -13.39 4.17 22.34
C GLU A 26 -13.23 4.21 20.82
N ALA A 27 -14.22 4.72 20.08
CA ALA A 27 -14.16 4.86 18.63
C ALA A 27 -13.00 5.77 18.18
N LYS A 28 -12.69 6.81 18.93
CA LYS A 28 -11.55 7.70 18.66
C LYS A 28 -10.21 6.98 18.83
N GLN A 29 -10.06 6.18 19.89
CA GLN A 29 -8.84 5.38 20.11
C GLN A 29 -8.68 4.32 19.03
N GLU A 30 -9.76 3.63 18.66
CA GLU A 30 -9.76 2.65 17.57
C GLU A 30 -9.35 3.30 16.25
N LEU A 31 -9.90 4.47 15.91
CA LEU A 31 -9.53 5.21 14.72
C LEU A 31 -8.04 5.57 14.70
N GLN A 32 -7.48 6.02 15.83
CA GLN A 32 -6.05 6.32 15.94
C GLN A 32 -5.19 5.07 15.70
N ALA A 33 -5.57 3.93 16.27
CA ALA A 33 -4.88 2.66 16.06
C ALA A 33 -4.95 2.22 14.59
N LEU A 34 -6.12 2.34 13.95
CA LEU A 34 -6.31 2.02 12.53
C LEU A 34 -5.47 2.93 11.62
N LEU A 35 -5.40 4.23 11.90
CA LEU A 35 -4.57 5.16 11.14
C LEU A 35 -3.08 4.84 11.26
N SER A 36 -2.61 4.50 12.47
CA SER A 36 -1.23 4.07 12.70
C SER A 36 -0.92 2.78 11.94
N ARG A 37 -1.81 1.79 12.01
CA ARG A 37 -1.67 0.53 11.29
C ARG A 37 -1.67 0.73 9.78
N LYS A 38 -2.56 1.59 9.25
CA LYS A 38 -2.59 1.93 7.82
C LYS A 38 -1.24 2.50 7.39
N LYS A 39 -0.71 3.49 8.12
CA LYS A 39 0.60 4.09 7.82
C LYS A 39 1.73 3.05 7.82
N GLN A 40 1.71 2.12 8.77
CA GLN A 40 2.69 1.03 8.82
C GLN A 40 2.59 0.11 7.60
N VAL A 41 1.38 -0.28 7.21
CA VAL A 41 1.15 -1.13 6.03
C VAL A 41 1.58 -0.41 4.76
N ASP A 42 1.24 0.86 4.60
CA ASP A 42 1.63 1.67 3.44
C ASP A 42 3.16 1.76 3.32
N ASN A 43 3.87 1.97 4.43
CA ASN A 43 5.34 1.98 4.44
C ASN A 43 5.95 0.61 4.10
N ASN A 44 5.39 -0.47 4.64
CA ASN A 44 5.85 -1.82 4.35
C ASN A 44 5.65 -2.18 2.88
N LEU A 45 4.51 -1.79 2.30
CA LEU A 45 4.24 -1.98 0.88
C LEU A 45 5.25 -1.22 0.03
N ALA A 46 5.51 0.05 0.33
CA ALA A 46 6.51 0.84 -0.40
C ALA A 46 7.91 0.21 -0.36
N ASN A 47 8.37 -0.21 0.82
CA ASN A 47 9.65 -0.90 0.97
C ASN A 47 9.72 -2.20 0.17
N LEU A 48 8.63 -2.97 0.14
CA LEU A 48 8.57 -4.22 -0.60
C LEU A 48 8.58 -3.98 -2.12
N GLU A 49 7.78 -3.05 -2.62
CA GLU A 49 7.76 -2.67 -4.04
C GLU A 49 9.12 -2.15 -4.52
N HIS A 50 9.80 -1.35 -3.69
CA HIS A 50 11.15 -0.88 -3.97
C HIS A 50 12.14 -2.07 -4.02
N SER A 51 12.07 -2.98 -3.06
CA SER A 51 12.93 -4.16 -3.02
C SER A 51 12.72 -5.08 -4.22
N ILE A 52 11.47 -5.32 -4.63
CA ILE A 52 11.13 -6.11 -5.82
C ILE A 52 11.80 -5.51 -7.05
N TYR A 53 11.71 -4.19 -7.25
CA TYR A 53 12.31 -3.54 -8.40
C TYR A 53 13.84 -3.67 -8.45
N LEU A 54 14.51 -3.51 -7.32
CA LEU A 54 15.95 -3.69 -7.22
C LEU A 54 16.34 -5.13 -7.56
N PHE A 55 15.64 -6.12 -6.96
CA PHE A 55 15.89 -7.53 -7.22
C PHE A 55 15.63 -7.92 -8.68
N GLU A 56 14.57 -7.40 -9.30
CA GLU A 56 14.31 -7.59 -10.73
C GLU A 56 15.45 -7.05 -11.58
N GLY A 57 16.01 -5.90 -11.24
CA GLY A 57 17.14 -5.31 -11.96
C GLY A 57 18.35 -6.24 -11.96
N SER A 58 18.78 -6.68 -10.77
CA SER A 58 19.89 -7.62 -10.62
C SER A 58 19.62 -8.95 -11.32
N TYR A 59 18.41 -9.52 -11.13
CA TYR A 59 18.04 -10.77 -11.77
C TYR A 59 18.09 -10.69 -13.30
N LEU A 60 17.52 -9.63 -13.89
CA LEU A 60 17.52 -9.46 -15.35
C LEU A 60 18.91 -9.21 -15.91
N GLU A 61 19.79 -8.52 -15.18
CA GLU A 61 21.19 -8.30 -15.55
C GLU A 61 22.00 -9.61 -15.53
N ASP A 62 21.92 -10.36 -14.44
CA ASP A 62 22.68 -11.60 -14.23
C ASP A 62 22.24 -12.72 -15.20
N THR A 63 20.96 -12.76 -15.54
CA THR A 63 20.38 -13.86 -16.33
C THR A 63 20.30 -13.59 -17.84
N GLN A 64 20.88 -12.51 -18.34
CA GLN A 64 20.81 -12.16 -19.77
C GLN A 64 21.33 -13.25 -20.72
N GLN A 65 22.29 -14.07 -20.28
CA GLN A 65 23.04 -14.97 -21.16
C GLN A 65 22.39 -16.36 -21.29
N ASN A 66 21.91 -16.92 -20.19
CA ASN A 66 21.42 -18.30 -20.12
C ASN A 66 19.90 -18.41 -20.26
N GLY A 67 19.21 -17.28 -20.28
CA GLY A 67 17.75 -17.19 -20.32
C GLY A 67 17.14 -16.99 -18.95
N ASN A 68 15.89 -16.51 -18.94
CA ASN A 68 15.15 -16.16 -17.73
C ASN A 68 13.64 -16.29 -17.94
N ILE A 69 12.87 -16.07 -16.87
CA ILE A 69 11.40 -16.25 -16.88
C ILE A 69 10.71 -15.31 -17.88
N ILE A 70 11.30 -14.15 -18.20
CA ILE A 70 10.71 -13.17 -19.10
C ILE A 70 10.90 -13.57 -20.57
N ARG A 71 12.07 -14.10 -20.92
CA ARG A 71 12.48 -14.34 -22.32
C ARG A 71 12.59 -15.82 -22.68
N GLY A 72 12.43 -16.70 -21.71
CA GLY A 72 12.61 -18.15 -21.84
C GLY A 72 14.05 -18.61 -21.64
N PHE A 73 14.22 -19.94 -21.57
CA PHE A 73 15.49 -20.63 -21.26
C PHE A 73 16.13 -21.30 -22.48
N ASP A 74 15.77 -20.89 -23.69
CA ASP A 74 16.29 -21.47 -24.94
C ASP A 74 17.82 -21.31 -25.10
N GLY A 75 18.41 -20.31 -24.43
CA GLY A 75 19.85 -20.10 -24.35
C GLY A 75 20.60 -21.17 -23.53
N TYR A 76 19.91 -21.85 -22.61
CA TYR A 76 20.51 -22.81 -21.69
C TYR A 76 21.04 -24.07 -22.40
N LEU A 77 20.36 -24.49 -23.47
CA LEU A 77 20.72 -25.70 -24.23
C LEU A 77 21.62 -25.39 -25.43
N THR A 78 21.63 -24.15 -25.90
CA THR A 78 22.16 -23.84 -27.23
C THR A 78 23.54 -23.17 -27.21
N ASN A 79 24.01 -22.62 -26.07
CA ASN A 79 25.32 -21.93 -25.92
C ASN A 79 25.73 -21.12 -27.17
N ARG A 80 24.77 -20.47 -27.86
CA ARG A 80 25.05 -19.73 -29.08
C ARG A 80 25.52 -18.33 -28.71
N PRO A 81 26.80 -17.98 -28.88
CA PRO A 81 27.34 -16.68 -28.48
C PRO A 81 26.80 -15.51 -29.34
N ASP A 82 26.14 -15.81 -30.47
CA ASP A 82 25.77 -14.81 -31.49
C ASP A 82 24.36 -14.22 -31.37
N LYS A 83 23.53 -14.66 -30.41
CA LYS A 83 22.24 -13.99 -30.16
C LYS A 83 22.55 -12.62 -29.52
N LYS A 84 22.39 -11.54 -30.29
CA LYS A 84 22.60 -10.15 -29.85
C LYS A 84 22.03 -9.94 -28.45
N LYS A 85 22.88 -9.52 -27.51
CA LYS A 85 22.51 -9.18 -26.13
C LYS A 85 21.52 -8.03 -26.15
N GLN A 86 20.23 -8.34 -26.15
CA GLN A 86 19.18 -7.34 -26.07
C GLN A 86 19.15 -6.83 -24.63
N LYS A 87 19.44 -5.53 -24.43
CA LYS A 87 19.34 -4.90 -23.12
C LYS A 87 17.93 -5.08 -22.57
N PHE A 88 17.80 -5.28 -21.26
CA PHE A 88 16.48 -5.26 -20.63
C PHE A 88 15.95 -3.83 -20.60
N THR A 89 14.63 -3.74 -20.62
CA THR A 89 13.85 -2.51 -20.63
C THR A 89 12.92 -2.53 -19.42
N GLU A 90 12.29 -1.39 -19.12
CA GLU A 90 11.29 -1.32 -18.05
C GLU A 90 10.11 -2.28 -18.28
N PHE A 91 9.79 -2.61 -19.54
CA PHE A 91 8.74 -3.58 -19.86
C PHE A 91 9.08 -5.02 -19.47
N ASP A 92 10.36 -5.34 -19.24
CA ASP A 92 10.79 -6.68 -18.81
C ASP A 92 10.55 -6.90 -17.29
N ARG A 93 10.15 -5.87 -16.53
CA ARG A 93 9.97 -5.91 -15.07
C ARG A 93 8.58 -6.37 -14.65
N LEU A 94 8.26 -7.63 -14.96
CA LEU A 94 6.92 -8.19 -14.81
C LEU A 94 6.37 -8.09 -13.37
N PHE A 95 7.21 -8.27 -12.35
CA PHE A 95 6.79 -8.23 -10.95
C PHE A 95 6.50 -6.80 -10.51
N SER A 96 7.36 -5.82 -10.83
CA SER A 96 7.05 -4.40 -10.60
C SER A 96 5.79 -3.95 -11.35
N LEU A 97 5.62 -4.38 -12.61
CA LEU A 97 4.45 -4.04 -13.43
C LEU A 97 3.16 -4.71 -12.93
N SER A 98 3.25 -5.73 -12.08
CA SER A 98 2.08 -6.35 -11.45
C SER A 98 1.46 -5.48 -10.34
N SER A 99 2.18 -4.47 -9.85
CA SER A 99 1.65 -3.49 -8.91
C SER A 99 1.32 -2.16 -9.58
N SER A 100 0.06 -1.72 -9.44
CA SER A 100 -0.39 -0.40 -9.89
C SER A 100 0.28 0.76 -9.13
N THR A 101 0.78 0.52 -7.92
CA THR A 101 1.36 1.56 -7.05
C THR A 101 2.88 1.65 -7.12
N TYR A 102 3.55 0.66 -7.72
CA TYR A 102 5.00 0.60 -7.80
C TYR A 102 5.62 1.87 -8.44
N GLN A 103 5.02 2.40 -9.52
CA GLN A 103 5.52 3.62 -10.16
C GLN A 103 5.44 4.85 -9.24
N LYS A 104 4.39 4.91 -8.40
CA LYS A 104 4.21 5.98 -7.43
C LYS A 104 5.30 5.89 -6.34
N VAL A 105 5.61 4.70 -5.86
CA VAL A 105 6.71 4.50 -4.89
C VAL A 105 8.05 4.92 -5.48
N ARG A 106 8.35 4.48 -6.71
CA ARG A 106 9.57 4.90 -7.44
C ARG A 106 9.70 6.42 -7.56
N HIS A 107 8.57 7.14 -7.72
CA HIS A 107 8.58 8.60 -7.80
C HIS A 107 8.61 9.27 -6.42
N MET A 108 7.97 8.69 -5.41
CA MET A 108 7.92 9.21 -4.04
C MET A 108 9.28 9.19 -3.34
N ASP A 109 10.16 8.26 -3.72
CA ASP A 109 11.55 8.22 -3.22
C ASP A 109 12.36 9.49 -3.60
N TRP A 110 11.89 10.33 -4.53
CA TRP A 110 12.52 11.61 -4.89
C TRP A 110 12.06 12.80 -4.05
N ASP A 111 10.82 12.81 -3.55
CA ASP A 111 10.20 14.00 -2.94
C ASP A 111 10.37 14.07 -1.41
N ASN A 112 11.07 13.09 -0.81
CA ASN A 112 11.24 12.99 0.64
C ASN A 112 12.69 13.22 1.10
N LYS A 113 13.42 14.15 0.44
CA LYS A 113 14.77 14.57 0.81
C LYS A 113 14.87 16.08 0.97
#